data_AF-A0AA50DWB0-F1
#
_entry.id   AF-A0AA50DWB0-F1
#
_cell.length_a   1.000
_cell.length_b   1.000
_cell.length_c   1.000
_cell.angle_alpha   90.00
_cell.angle_beta   90.00
_cell.angle_gamma   90.00
#
_symmetry.space_group_name_H-M   'P 1'
#
loop_
_entity.id
_entity.type
_entity.pdbx_description
1 polymer ?
#
loop_
_entity_poly.entity_id
_entity_poly.type
_entity_poly.pdbx_seq_one_letter_code
_entity_poly.pdbx_strand_id
1 'polypeptide(L)'
;MNEAFAVKPVGRLIKQSTPVNTLVYTSFAYSRPSLDFYGDRQVIAVDDDQLRTKAKEGNYLLLDQNAQGRLALANLQKRGQAGEFTLFFSPTVGKP
;
A
#
# COMPACT_ATOMS: atom_id res chain seq x y z
N MET A 1 11.88 -21.04 10.19
CA MET A 1 11.62 -20.02 9.16
C MET A 1 10.42 -19.22 9.62
N ASN A 2 10.66 -18.11 10.31
CA ASN A 2 9.59 -17.28 10.85
C ASN A 2 9.09 -16.38 9.72
N GLU A 3 7.96 -16.69 9.13
CA GLU A 3 7.12 -15.70 8.46
C GLU A 3 6.59 -14.73 9.53
N ALA A 4 7.48 -13.94 10.14
CA ALA A 4 7.16 -12.87 11.07
C ALA A 4 6.35 -11.75 10.38
N PHE A 5 6.23 -11.84 9.06
CA PHE A 5 5.38 -11.01 8.25
C PHE A 5 4.07 -11.71 7.96
N ALA A 6 2.96 -11.12 8.39
CA ALA A 6 1.63 -11.65 8.14
C ALA A 6 1.21 -11.39 6.67
N VAL A 7 1.89 -12.03 5.71
CA VAL A 7 1.64 -11.89 4.25
C VAL A 7 0.18 -12.22 3.89
N LYS A 8 -0.41 -13.21 4.57
CA LYS A 8 -1.78 -13.65 4.33
C LYS A 8 -2.84 -12.58 4.65
N PRO A 9 -2.89 -12.01 5.88
CA PRO A 9 -3.87 -10.96 6.17
C PRO A 9 -3.61 -9.67 5.38
N VAL A 10 -2.35 -9.32 5.08
CA VAL A 10 -2.05 -8.15 4.23
C VAL A 10 -2.53 -8.38 2.79
N GLY A 11 -2.26 -9.54 2.19
CA GLY A 11 -2.78 -9.90 0.87
C GLY A 11 -4.31 -9.89 0.84
N ARG A 12 -4.96 -10.50 1.84
CA ARG A 12 -6.43 -10.48 1.94
C ARG A 12 -7.00 -9.06 2.01
N LEU A 13 -6.38 -8.18 2.81
CA LEU A 13 -6.75 -6.77 2.91
C LEU A 13 -6.67 -6.10 1.53
N ILE A 14 -5.56 -6.28 0.81
CA ILE A 14 -5.39 -5.74 -0.54
C ILE A 14 -6.51 -6.23 -1.45
N LYS A 15 -6.77 -7.54 -1.50
CA LYS A 15 -7.80 -8.15 -2.35
C LYS A 15 -9.21 -7.59 -2.09
N GLN A 16 -9.57 -7.44 -0.82
CA GLN A 16 -10.91 -7.02 -0.39
C GLN A 16 -11.14 -5.51 -0.54
N SER A 17 -10.08 -4.73 -0.46
CA SER A 17 -10.15 -3.26 -0.39
C SER A 17 -9.65 -2.56 -1.65
N THR A 18 -9.35 -3.31 -2.71
CA THR A 18 -8.94 -2.76 -4.02
C THR A 18 -9.71 -3.43 -5.17
N PRO A 19 -10.04 -2.68 -6.24
CA PRO A 19 -10.59 -3.26 -7.46
C PRO A 19 -9.64 -4.29 -8.09
N VAL A 20 -10.20 -5.17 -8.92
CA VAL A 20 -9.40 -6.13 -9.72
C VAL A 20 -8.46 -5.37 -10.66
N ASN A 21 -7.26 -5.91 -10.90
CA ASN A 21 -6.21 -5.32 -11.75
C ASN A 21 -5.67 -3.95 -11.28
N THR A 22 -5.76 -3.65 -9.98
CA THR A 22 -5.21 -2.41 -9.43
C THR A 22 -3.76 -2.61 -8.98
N LEU A 23 -2.91 -1.63 -9.24
CA LEU A 23 -1.55 -1.57 -8.68
C LEU A 23 -1.58 -1.02 -7.25
N VAL A 24 -0.84 -1.66 -6.35
CA VAL A 24 -0.64 -1.19 -4.98
C VAL A 24 0.82 -0.85 -4.81
N TYR A 25 1.12 0.39 -4.41
CA TYR A 25 2.49 0.82 -4.11
C TYR A 25 2.76 0.68 -2.63
N THR A 26 3.96 0.28 -2.23
CA THR A 26 4.27 0.02 -0.83
C THR A 26 5.60 0.61 -0.39
N SER A 27 5.66 1.01 0.89
CA SER A 27 6.89 1.42 1.59
C SER A 27 7.78 0.25 1.98
N PHE A 28 7.44 -0.96 1.56
CA PHE A 28 8.28 -2.13 1.74
C PHE A 28 9.62 -1.96 1.03
N ALA A 29 10.71 -2.35 1.70
CA ALA A 29 12.05 -2.26 1.14
C ALA A 29 12.28 -3.15 -0.10
N TYR A 30 11.45 -4.18 -0.30
CA TYR A 30 11.55 -5.08 -1.44
C TYR A 30 10.19 -5.67 -1.80
N SER A 31 10.00 -5.97 -3.09
CA SER A 31 8.81 -6.67 -3.58
C SER A 31 8.75 -8.09 -3.00
N ARG A 32 7.55 -8.51 -2.61
CA ARG A 32 7.29 -9.83 -2.03
C ARG A 32 6.26 -10.56 -2.90
N PRO A 33 6.69 -11.54 -3.73
CA PRO A 33 5.77 -12.28 -4.60
C PRO A 33 4.59 -12.95 -3.86
N SER A 34 4.76 -13.28 -2.58
CA SER A 34 3.67 -13.79 -1.74
C SER A 34 2.52 -12.80 -1.58
N LEU A 35 2.80 -11.50 -1.50
CA LEU A 35 1.75 -10.48 -1.43
C LEU A 35 0.96 -10.40 -2.72
N ASP A 36 1.64 -10.54 -3.86
CA ASP A 36 0.99 -10.57 -5.17
C ASP A 36 0.04 -11.77 -5.26
N PHE A 37 0.50 -12.94 -4.81
CA PHE A 37 -0.27 -14.18 -4.80
C PHE A 37 -1.51 -14.11 -3.89
N TYR A 38 -1.35 -13.70 -2.63
CA TYR A 38 -2.49 -13.62 -1.70
C TYR A 38 -3.40 -12.42 -1.98
N GLY A 39 -2.83 -11.34 -2.52
CA GLY A 39 -3.52 -10.12 -2.86
C GLY A 39 -4.32 -10.21 -4.16
N ASP A 40 -3.89 -11.05 -5.10
CA ASP A 40 -4.43 -11.08 -6.47
C ASP A 40 -4.33 -9.68 -7.14
N ARG A 41 -3.32 -8.91 -6.74
CA ARG A 41 -2.97 -7.56 -7.20
C ARG A 41 -1.46 -7.45 -7.19
N GLN A 42 -0.91 -6.67 -8.10
CA GLN A 42 0.53 -6.42 -8.12
C GLN A 42 0.91 -5.38 -7.07
N VAL A 43 1.87 -5.75 -6.20
CA VAL A 43 2.41 -4.90 -5.14
C VAL A 43 3.82 -4.45 -5.52
N ILE A 44 3.97 -3.15 -5.77
CA ILE A 44 5.22 -2.54 -6.24
C ILE A 44 5.89 -1.80 -5.10
N ALA A 45 7.05 -2.27 -4.67
CA ALA A 45 7.91 -1.58 -3.74
C ALA A 45 8.60 -0.41 -4.43
N VAL A 46 8.45 0.80 -3.87
CA VAL A 46 9.06 2.03 -4.38
C VAL A 46 9.56 2.88 -3.21
N ASP A 47 10.47 3.81 -3.47
CA ASP A 47 10.99 4.73 -2.45
C ASP A 47 9.97 5.83 -2.06
N ASP A 48 10.32 6.59 -1.03
CA ASP A 48 9.46 7.61 -0.44
C ASP A 48 9.05 8.73 -1.42
N ASP A 49 9.94 9.12 -2.35
CA ASP A 49 9.64 10.16 -3.35
C ASP A 49 8.64 9.65 -4.38
N GLN A 50 8.84 8.41 -4.82
CA GLN A 50 7.89 7.71 -5.69
C GLN A 50 6.54 7.51 -4.99
N LEU A 51 6.50 7.13 -3.70
CA LEU A 51 5.24 7.01 -2.94
C LEU A 51 4.48 8.34 -2.90
N ARG A 52 5.17 9.46 -2.66
CA ARG A 52 4.56 10.80 -2.70
C ARG A 52 4.00 11.13 -4.08
N THR A 53 4.72 10.76 -5.13
CA THR A 53 4.26 10.95 -6.52
C THR A 53 3.02 10.10 -6.79
N LYS A 54 3.05 8.81 -6.45
CA LYS A 54 1.91 7.90 -6.61
C LYS A 54 0.69 8.29 -5.78
N ALA A 55 0.90 8.87 -4.61
CA ALA A 55 -0.19 9.43 -3.81
C ALA A 55 -0.93 10.56 -4.58
N LYS A 56 -0.20 11.47 -5.20
CA LYS A 56 -0.78 12.59 -5.96
C LYS A 56 -1.52 12.13 -7.22
N GLU A 57 -1.09 11.03 -7.81
CA GLU A 57 -1.66 10.42 -9.02
C GLU A 57 -2.96 9.64 -8.80
N GLY A 58 -3.42 9.44 -7.55
CA GLY A 58 -4.68 8.74 -7.32
C GLY A 58 -4.56 7.24 -7.01
N ASN A 59 -3.46 6.79 -6.42
CA ASN A 59 -3.17 5.35 -6.27
C ASN A 59 -3.45 4.77 -4.87
N TYR A 60 -3.45 3.45 -4.81
CA TYR A 60 -3.47 2.68 -3.56
C TYR A 60 -2.06 2.53 -2.98
N LEU A 61 -1.94 2.79 -1.69
CA LEU A 61 -0.68 2.78 -0.95
C LEU A 61 -0.78 1.84 0.25
N LEU A 62 0.12 0.87 0.36
CA LEU A 62 0.27 0.02 1.53
C LEU A 62 1.47 0.51 2.36
N LEU A 63 1.19 1.17 3.48
CA LEU A 63 2.20 1.86 4.27
C LEU A 63 2.31 1.26 5.68
N ASP A 64 3.54 1.03 6.14
CA ASP A 64 3.82 0.76 7.55
C ASP A 64 3.72 2.04 8.40
N GLN A 65 3.69 1.89 9.73
CA GLN A 65 3.57 3.02 10.65
C GLN A 65 4.71 4.05 10.51
N ASN A 66 5.94 3.59 10.23
CA ASN A 66 7.09 4.47 10.11
C ASN A 66 7.02 5.28 8.80
N ALA A 67 6.60 4.64 7.70
CA ALA A 67 6.36 5.34 6.43
C ALA A 67 5.23 6.36 6.52
N GLN A 68 4.15 6.08 7.26
CA GLN A 68 3.06 7.05 7.47
C GLN A 68 3.56 8.36 8.10
N GLY A 69 4.42 8.27 9.12
CA GLY A 69 5.03 9.44 9.77
C GLY A 69 6.02 10.19 8.86
N ARG A 70 6.91 9.46 8.17
CA ARG A 70 7.95 10.06 7.31
C ARG A 70 7.41 10.68 6.02
N LEU A 71 6.39 10.07 5.42
CA LEU A 71 5.82 10.54 4.16
C LEU A 71 4.90 11.75 4.37
N ALA A 72 4.22 11.83 5.53
CA ALA A 72 3.30 12.90 5.90
C ALA A 72 2.27 13.24 4.79
N LEU A 73 1.73 12.21 4.13
CA LEU A 73 0.79 12.36 3.02
C LEU A 73 -0.56 12.89 3.52
N ALA A 74 -1.08 13.91 2.85
CA ALA A 74 -2.41 14.46 3.11
C ALA A 74 -3.49 13.73 2.30
N ASN A 75 -4.75 13.82 2.74
CA ASN A 75 -5.94 13.31 2.04
C ASN A 75 -5.99 11.78 1.83
N LEU A 76 -5.24 11.00 2.61
CA LEU A 76 -5.31 9.54 2.54
C LEU A 76 -6.62 9.00 3.12
N GLN A 77 -7.33 8.17 2.34
CA GLN A 77 -8.49 7.42 2.78
C GLN A 77 -8.06 6.04 3.27
N LYS A 78 -8.12 5.79 4.58
CA LYS A 78 -7.84 4.45 5.14
C LYS A 78 -8.88 3.44 4.61
N ARG A 79 -8.39 2.39 3.94
CA ARG A 79 -9.21 1.28 3.43
C ARG A 79 -9.23 0.08 4.38
N GLY A 80 -8.18 -0.09 5.18
CA GLY A 80 -8.11 -1.09 6.23
C GLY A 80 -6.68 -1.29 6.73
N GLN A 81 -6.50 -2.16 7.72
CA GLN A 81 -5.22 -2.39 8.38
C GLN A 81 -5.02 -3.88 8.67
N ALA A 82 -3.79 -4.36 8.51
CA ALA A 82 -3.36 -5.71 8.83
C ALA A 82 -1.99 -5.65 9.53
N GLY A 83 -1.98 -5.83 10.85
CA GLY A 83 -0.79 -5.63 11.67
C GLY A 83 -0.27 -4.19 11.57
N GLU A 84 1.01 -4.05 11.27
CA GLU A 84 1.71 -2.76 11.14
C GLU A 84 1.36 -2.01 9.85
N PHE A 85 0.65 -2.65 8.91
CA PHE A 85 0.40 -2.11 7.57
C PHE A 85 -1.02 -1.58 7.45
N THR A 86 -1.14 -0.37 6.93
CA THR A 86 -2.42 0.23 6.58
C THR A 86 -2.49 0.43 5.08
N LEU A 87 -3.58 -0.03 4.49
CA LEU A 87 -3.90 0.26 3.09
C LEU A 87 -4.67 1.57 3.03
N PHE A 88 -4.18 2.48 2.20
CA PHE A 88 -4.80 3.76 1.91
C PHE A 88 -5.14 3.86 0.43
N PHE A 89 -6.18 4.62 0.11
CA PHE A 89 -6.39 5.19 -1.20
C PHE A 89 -6.11 6.69 -1.11
N SER A 90 -5.20 7.18 -1.94
CA SER A 90 -4.97 8.62 -2.08
C SER A 90 -5.75 9.08 -3.30
N PRO A 91 -6.82 9.89 -3.18
CA PRO A 91 -7.46 10.48 -4.35
C PRO A 91 -6.50 11.46 -5.02
N THR A 92 -6.67 11.67 -6.33
CA THR A 92 -5.92 12.72 -7.03
C THR A 92 -6.17 14.04 -6.34
N VAL A 93 -5.10 14.78 -6.05
CA VAL A 93 -5.25 16.17 -5.61
C VAL A 93 -5.67 16.94 -6.85
N GLY A 94 -6.99 17.09 -7.03
CA GLY A 94 -7.54 17.98 -8.04
C GLY A 94 -6.88 19.34 -7.88
N LYS A 95 -6.27 19.84 -8.95
CA LYS A 95 -5.90 21.25 -9.02
C LYS A 95 -7.20 22.04 -8.75
N PRO A 96 -7.21 23.00 -7.80
CA PRO A 96 -8.40 23.78 -7.51
C PRO A 96 -8.93 24.50 -8.76
#